data_AF-A0A813F384-F1
#
_entry.id   AF-A0A813F384-F1
#
_cell.length_a   1.000
_cell.length_b   1.000
_cell.length_c   1.000
_cell.angle_alpha   90.00
_cell.angle_beta   90.00
_cell.angle_gamma   90.00
#
_symmetry.space_group_name_H-M   'P 1'
#
loop_
_entity.id
_entity.type
_entity.pdbx_description
1 polymer ?
#
loop_
_entity_poly.entity_id
_entity_poly.type
_entity_poly.pdbx_seq_one_letter_code
_entity_poly.pdbx_strand_id
1 'polypeptide(L)'
;RPLSTSAMVGLQVLRLQVFVALWSSLVAGQEGAGWEKGQNEEGKNVQTLKIEAPTMTEEDQYGYNMPDRYKCDSCRAVMYHVDEEFRKKQPASRRLKSWEYTDILDDTCKTAFQGYGIKLVNGQNVLSGPGIKEETALA
;
A
#
# COMPACT_ATOMS: atom_id res chain seq x y z
N ARG A 1 51.55 -34.40 -16.70
CA ARG A 1 50.22 -34.91 -17.12
C ARG A 1 49.16 -33.95 -16.56
N PRO A 2 48.66 -32.95 -17.32
CA PRO A 2 47.52 -32.18 -16.88
C PRO A 2 46.21 -32.83 -17.33
N LEU A 3 45.26 -32.85 -16.41
CA LEU A 3 43.94 -33.47 -16.49
C LEU A 3 43.05 -32.82 -17.55
N SER A 4 42.24 -33.67 -18.17
CA SER A 4 41.27 -33.41 -19.24
C SER A 4 40.24 -32.33 -18.91
N THR A 5 40.09 -31.38 -19.83
CA THR A 5 39.13 -30.26 -19.83
C THR A 5 37.66 -30.68 -19.92
N SER A 6 37.36 -31.94 -20.24
CA SER A 6 35.97 -32.42 -20.35
C SER A 6 35.23 -32.53 -19.02
N ALA A 7 35.93 -32.68 -17.88
CA ALA A 7 35.28 -32.89 -16.58
C ALA A 7 34.67 -31.59 -16.01
N MET A 8 35.18 -30.41 -16.38
CA MET A 8 34.69 -29.13 -15.87
C MET A 8 33.39 -28.65 -16.54
N VAL A 9 33.14 -29.05 -17.80
CA VAL A 9 31.93 -28.65 -18.53
C VAL A 9 30.69 -29.39 -17.99
N GLY A 10 30.82 -30.67 -17.67
CA GLY A 10 29.70 -31.49 -17.17
C GLY A 10 29.14 -31.00 -15.82
N LEU A 11 29.99 -30.50 -14.93
CA LEU A 11 29.57 -30.03 -13.61
C LEU A 11 28.90 -28.63 -13.66
N GLN A 12 29.27 -27.79 -14.63
CA GLN A 12 28.59 -26.51 -14.86
C GLN A 12 27.22 -26.68 -15.50
N VAL A 13 27.07 -27.59 -16.47
CA VAL A 13 25.78 -27.86 -17.13
C VAL A 13 24.76 -28.43 -16.13
N LEU A 14 25.21 -29.33 -15.25
CA LEU A 14 24.34 -29.92 -14.22
C LEU A 14 23.88 -28.88 -13.19
N ARG A 15 24.75 -27.94 -12.78
CA ARG A 15 24.37 -26.83 -11.90
C ARG A 15 23.35 -25.92 -12.57
N LEU A 16 23.53 -25.57 -13.85
CA LEU A 16 22.60 -24.69 -14.55
C LEU A 16 21.21 -25.32 -14.70
N GLN A 17 21.14 -26.62 -15.02
CA GLN A 17 19.87 -27.38 -15.12
C GLN A 17 19.12 -27.43 -13.79
N VAL A 18 19.84 -27.69 -12.68
CA VAL A 18 19.24 -27.72 -11.33
C VAL A 18 18.75 -26.34 -10.91
N PHE A 19 19.48 -25.27 -11.21
CA PHE A 19 19.05 -23.89 -10.95
C PHE A 19 17.80 -23.52 -11.76
N VAL A 20 17.72 -23.87 -13.05
CA VAL A 20 16.53 -23.61 -13.89
C VAL A 20 15.30 -24.37 -13.39
N ALA A 21 15.46 -25.62 -12.96
CA ALA A 21 14.36 -26.42 -12.40
C ALA A 21 13.88 -25.86 -11.06
N LEU A 22 14.80 -25.49 -10.16
CA LEU A 22 14.47 -24.84 -8.88
C LEU A 22 13.80 -23.47 -9.07
N TRP A 23 14.23 -22.71 -10.08
CA TRP A 23 13.62 -21.40 -10.36
C TRP A 23 12.23 -21.53 -10.95
N SER A 24 12.01 -22.55 -11.79
CA SER A 24 10.70 -22.84 -12.39
C SER A 24 9.68 -23.30 -11.36
N SER A 25 10.09 -24.04 -10.32
CA SER A 25 9.20 -24.44 -9.22
C SER A 25 8.88 -23.32 -8.23
N LEU A 26 9.73 -22.28 -8.11
CA LEU A 26 9.47 -21.15 -7.21
C LEU A 26 8.54 -20.08 -7.82
N VAL A 27 8.35 -20.07 -9.14
CA VAL A 27 7.54 -19.08 -9.88
C VAL A 27 6.07 -19.54 -10.07
N ALA A 28 5.68 -20.68 -9.51
CA ALA A 28 4.34 -21.26 -9.71
C ALA A 28 3.33 -20.98 -8.58
N GLY A 29 3.64 -20.11 -7.62
CA GLY A 29 2.73 -19.89 -6.48
C GLY A 29 2.74 -18.47 -5.94
N GLN A 30 1.94 -17.57 -6.53
CA GLN A 30 1.25 -16.51 -5.79
C GLN A 30 0.15 -15.87 -6.65
N GLU A 31 -1.10 -16.26 -6.37
CA GLU A 31 -2.30 -15.62 -6.90
C GLU A 31 -2.51 -14.27 -6.17
N GLY A 32 -1.88 -13.21 -6.68
CA GLY A 32 -2.16 -11.85 -6.26
C GLY A 32 -3.38 -11.30 -7.00
N ALA A 33 -4.37 -10.80 -6.26
CA ALA A 33 -5.55 -10.04 -6.70
C ALA A 33 -6.09 -10.45 -8.08
N GLY A 34 -6.96 -11.47 -8.09
CA GLY A 34 -7.49 -12.10 -9.30
C GLY A 34 -8.19 -11.14 -10.25
N TRP A 35 -7.48 -10.76 -11.32
CA TRP A 35 -8.09 -10.23 -12.53
C TRP A 35 -8.60 -11.41 -13.35
N GLU A 36 -9.91 -11.59 -13.44
CA GLU A 36 -10.46 -12.52 -14.42
C GLU A 36 -10.41 -11.86 -15.80
N LYS A 37 -9.52 -12.39 -16.66
CA LYS A 37 -9.48 -12.03 -18.09
C LYS A 37 -10.59 -12.81 -18.79
N GLY A 38 -11.72 -12.15 -19.04
CA GLY A 38 -12.76 -12.68 -19.91
C GLY A 38 -12.59 -12.16 -21.33
N GLN A 39 -12.83 -13.01 -22.33
CA GLN A 39 -13.11 -12.57 -23.70
C GLN A 39 -14.62 -12.54 -23.87
N ASN A 40 -15.17 -11.41 -24.34
CA ASN A 40 -16.56 -11.35 -24.75
C ASN A 40 -16.74 -12.05 -26.13
N GLU A 41 -17.99 -12.25 -26.57
CA GLU A 41 -18.33 -12.95 -27.83
C GLU A 41 -17.73 -12.28 -29.10
N GLU A 42 -17.27 -11.03 -28.97
CA GLU A 42 -16.63 -10.24 -30.02
C GLU A 42 -15.08 -10.28 -29.96
N GLY A 43 -14.50 -11.12 -29.09
CA GLY A 43 -13.06 -11.32 -28.98
C GLY A 43 -12.30 -10.18 -28.26
N LYS A 44 -13.00 -9.25 -27.63
CA LYS A 44 -12.44 -8.13 -26.86
C LYS A 44 -12.14 -8.56 -25.43
N ASN A 45 -10.94 -8.25 -24.95
CA ASN A 45 -10.54 -8.49 -23.57
C ASN A 45 -11.34 -7.57 -22.64
N VAL A 46 -12.21 -8.14 -21.81
CA VAL A 46 -12.94 -7.44 -20.76
C VAL A 46 -12.32 -7.78 -19.41
N GLN A 47 -12.00 -6.74 -18.65
CA GLN A 47 -11.49 -6.85 -17.29
C GLN A 47 -12.67 -6.74 -16.34
N THR A 48 -13.01 -7.83 -15.66
CA THR A 48 -14.10 -7.83 -14.67
C THR A 48 -13.57 -7.29 -13.34
N LEU A 49 -14.12 -6.16 -12.90
CA LEU A 49 -13.85 -5.58 -11.57
C LEU A 49 -14.81 -6.21 -10.54
N LYS A 50 -14.27 -6.97 -9.58
CA LYS A 50 -15.05 -7.43 -8.44
C LYS A 50 -15.06 -6.33 -7.37
N ILE A 51 -16.16 -5.56 -7.33
CA ILE A 51 -16.37 -4.53 -6.31
C ILE A 51 -16.99 -5.21 -5.09
N GLU A 52 -16.19 -5.50 -4.07
CA GLU A 52 -16.68 -5.98 -2.77
C GLU A 52 -16.82 -4.79 -1.82
N ALA A 53 -18.01 -4.65 -1.21
CA ALA A 53 -18.25 -3.62 -0.22
C ALA A 53 -17.59 -4.01 1.12
N PRO A 54 -16.91 -3.07 1.82
CA PRO A 54 -16.32 -3.34 3.12
C PRO A 54 -17.42 -3.65 4.17
N THR A 55 -17.22 -4.71 4.94
CA THR A 55 -18.12 -5.06 6.06
C THR A 55 -17.74 -4.23 7.28
N MET A 56 -18.48 -3.16 7.55
CA MET A 56 -18.20 -2.24 8.65
C MET A 56 -18.77 -2.78 9.96
N THR A 57 -18.02 -2.67 11.07
CA THR A 57 -18.56 -2.98 12.41
C THR A 57 -19.48 -1.85 12.91
N GLU A 58 -20.23 -2.07 13.98
CA GLU A 58 -21.08 -1.02 14.59
C GLU A 58 -20.21 0.16 15.05
N GLU A 59 -19.04 -0.13 15.62
CA GLU A 59 -18.09 0.85 16.10
C GLU A 59 -17.48 1.68 14.96
N ASP A 60 -17.24 1.07 13.80
CA ASP A 60 -16.73 1.76 12.60
C ASP A 60 -17.75 2.76 12.03
N GLN A 61 -19.05 2.51 12.25
CA GLN A 61 -20.14 3.33 11.69
C GLN A 61 -20.66 4.39 12.66
N TYR A 62 -20.75 4.04 13.94
CA TYR A 62 -21.42 4.87 14.95
C TYR A 62 -20.51 5.24 16.12
N GLY A 63 -19.27 4.77 16.14
CA GLY A 63 -18.31 5.11 17.17
C GLY A 63 -17.93 6.58 17.15
N TYR A 64 -18.01 7.23 18.30
CA TYR A 64 -17.52 8.61 18.47
C TYR A 64 -15.98 8.68 18.47
N ASN A 65 -15.33 7.59 18.87
CA ASN A 65 -13.89 7.47 18.98
C ASN A 65 -13.33 6.66 17.82
N MET A 66 -12.09 6.97 17.43
CA MET A 66 -11.39 6.20 16.41
C MET A 66 -11.18 4.74 16.88
N PRO A 67 -11.66 3.73 16.13
CA PRO A 67 -11.40 2.32 16.40
C PRO A 67 -9.91 2.00 16.41
N ASP A 68 -9.49 1.07 17.26
CA ASP A 68 -8.08 0.73 17.48
C ASP A 68 -7.33 0.38 16.20
N ARG A 69 -7.99 -0.34 15.29
CA ARG A 69 -7.45 -0.77 14.00
C ARG A 69 -7.03 0.39 13.09
N TYR A 70 -7.66 1.57 13.18
CA TYR A 70 -7.37 2.71 12.31
C TYR A 70 -6.47 3.75 12.95
N LYS A 71 -6.18 3.66 14.26
CA LYS A 71 -5.42 4.69 14.99
C LYS A 71 -4.06 5.00 14.36
N CYS A 72 -3.34 3.99 13.90
CA CYS A 72 -2.02 4.18 13.28
C CYS A 72 -2.12 4.99 11.98
N ASP A 73 -3.08 4.65 11.11
CA ASP A 73 -3.27 5.34 9.84
C ASP A 73 -3.82 6.75 10.05
N SER A 74 -4.73 6.92 11.00
CA SER A 74 -5.25 8.23 11.38
C SER A 74 -4.16 9.15 11.93
N CYS A 75 -3.22 8.62 12.72
CA CYS A 75 -2.08 9.41 13.19
C CYS A 75 -1.20 9.89 12.02
N ARG A 76 -0.97 9.03 11.02
CA ARG A 76 -0.24 9.41 9.79
C ARG A 76 -0.98 10.49 9.01
N ALA A 77 -2.30 10.36 8.86
CA ALA A 77 -3.14 11.35 8.21
C ALA A 77 -3.09 12.73 8.90
N VAL A 78 -3.20 12.76 10.23
CA VAL A 78 -3.09 14.00 11.01
C VAL A 78 -1.73 14.65 10.79
N MET A 79 -0.64 13.88 10.97
CA MET A 79 0.71 14.42 10.83
C MET A 79 1.02 14.89 9.41
N TYR A 80 0.47 14.23 8.39
CA TYR A 80 0.60 14.65 7.00
C TYR A 80 0.04 16.07 6.79
N HIS A 81 -1.19 16.33 7.22
CA HIS A 81 -1.81 17.64 7.06
C HIS A 81 -1.19 18.72 7.94
N VAL A 82 -0.81 18.37 9.17
CA VAL A 82 -0.16 19.30 10.09
C VAL A 82 1.21 19.74 9.55
N ASP A 83 2.03 18.81 9.05
CA ASP A 83 3.32 19.15 8.42
C ASP A 83 3.12 20.03 7.18
N GLU A 84 2.17 19.67 6.32
CA GLU A 84 1.87 20.41 5.10
C GLU A 84 1.48 21.87 5.40
N GLU A 85 0.58 22.09 6.36
CA GLU A 85 0.12 23.43 6.74
C GLU A 85 1.21 24.23 7.46
N PHE A 86 2.03 23.61 8.30
CA PHE A 86 3.17 24.29 8.89
C PHE A 86 4.16 24.74 7.82
N ARG A 87 4.50 23.89 6.85
CA ARG A 87 5.42 24.26 5.78
C ARG A 87 4.88 25.38 4.90
N LYS A 88 3.57 25.42 4.64
CA LYS A 88 2.92 26.52 3.90
C LYS A 88 2.94 27.85 4.65
N LYS A 89 2.65 27.81 5.96
CA LYS A 89 2.45 29.03 6.78
C LYS A 89 3.73 29.51 7.47
N GLN A 90 4.80 28.70 7.50
CA GLN A 90 6.08 29.06 8.10
C GLN A 90 6.75 30.22 7.32
N PRO A 91 6.92 31.40 7.94
CA PRO A 91 7.63 32.50 7.28
C PRO A 91 9.12 32.19 7.15
N ALA A 92 9.74 32.58 6.04
CA ALA A 92 11.16 32.35 5.80
C ALA A 92 12.09 33.17 6.72
N SER A 93 11.61 34.30 7.22
CA SER A 93 12.42 35.27 7.96
C SER A 93 12.49 35.02 9.48
N ARG A 94 11.55 34.25 10.04
CA ARG A 94 11.43 34.07 11.50
C ARG A 94 10.75 32.76 11.85
N ARG A 95 10.87 32.33 13.10
CA ARG A 95 10.06 31.22 13.63
C ARG A 95 8.62 31.68 13.92
N LEU A 96 7.69 30.74 13.88
CA LEU A 96 6.32 30.96 14.35
C LEU A 96 6.32 31.25 15.86
N LYS A 97 5.38 32.09 16.27
CA LYS A 97 5.10 32.42 17.68
C LYS A 97 4.13 31.39 18.25
N SER A 98 4.08 31.27 19.57
CA SER A 98 3.30 30.22 20.24
C SER A 98 1.83 30.17 19.80
N TRP A 99 1.17 31.32 19.67
CA TRP A 99 -0.24 31.37 19.27
C TRP A 99 -0.44 30.98 17.80
N GLU A 100 0.52 31.31 16.93
CA GLU A 100 0.45 30.91 15.52
C GLU A 100 0.50 29.39 15.37
N TYR A 101 1.24 28.68 16.22
CA TYR A 101 1.19 27.21 16.22
C TYR A 101 -0.19 26.67 16.57
N THR A 102 -0.81 27.20 17.63
CA THR A 102 -2.14 26.77 18.07
C THR A 102 -3.20 27.07 17.01
N ASP A 103 -3.18 28.27 16.42
CA ASP A 103 -4.13 28.66 15.37
C ASP A 103 -4.02 27.74 14.15
N ILE A 104 -2.78 27.41 13.73
CA ILE A 104 -2.55 26.48 12.61
C ILE A 104 -3.09 25.08 12.92
N LEU A 105 -2.84 24.56 14.12
CA LEU A 105 -3.33 23.24 14.51
C LEU A 105 -4.86 23.20 14.57
N ASP A 106 -5.49 24.20 15.19
CA ASP A 106 -6.94 24.27 15.32
C ASP A 106 -7.65 24.38 13.96
N ASP A 107 -7.11 25.18 13.04
CA ASP A 107 -7.66 25.33 11.69
C ASP A 107 -7.49 24.05 10.86
N THR A 108 -6.33 23.41 10.96
CA THR A 108 -6.03 22.16 10.24
C THR A 108 -7.00 21.07 10.69
N CYS A 109 -7.20 20.92 12.00
CA CYS A 109 -8.08 19.90 12.56
C CYS A 109 -9.55 20.04 12.15
N LYS A 110 -10.01 21.26 11.82
CA LYS A 110 -11.39 21.53 11.39
C LYS A 110 -11.64 21.22 9.91
N THR A 111 -10.61 21.30 9.06
CA THR A 111 -10.80 21.40 7.61
C THR A 111 -10.13 20.29 6.81
N ALA A 112 -9.08 19.67 7.34
CA ALA A 112 -8.19 18.82 6.54
C ALA A 112 -8.70 17.40 6.26
N PHE A 113 -9.71 16.90 7.00
CA PHE A 113 -10.08 15.48 7.00
C PHE A 113 -11.18 15.09 6.00
N GLN A 114 -11.37 15.87 4.94
CA GLN A 114 -12.23 15.48 3.83
C GLN A 114 -11.52 14.48 2.91
N GLY A 115 -12.24 13.48 2.40
CA GLY A 115 -11.70 12.50 1.44
C GLY A 115 -11.00 11.29 2.07
N TYR A 116 -11.14 11.08 3.37
CA TYR A 116 -10.77 9.83 4.02
C TYR A 116 -11.95 8.86 4.02
N GLY A 117 -11.67 7.57 3.90
CA GLY A 117 -12.68 6.52 3.87
C GLY A 117 -12.10 5.14 4.12
N ILE A 118 -12.98 4.17 4.35
CA ILE A 118 -12.61 2.78 4.57
C ILE A 118 -12.71 2.01 3.26
N LYS A 119 -11.68 1.22 2.97
CA LYS A 119 -11.62 0.32 1.81
C LYS A 119 -11.30 -1.10 2.27
N LEU A 120 -11.62 -2.08 1.43
CA LEU A 120 -11.29 -3.48 1.67
C LEU A 120 -9.97 -3.84 0.98
N VAL A 121 -8.97 -4.29 1.74
CA VAL A 121 -7.69 -4.79 1.20
C VAL A 121 -7.40 -6.13 1.85
N ASN A 122 -7.18 -7.17 1.04
CA ASN A 122 -6.94 -8.55 1.51
C ASN A 122 -8.00 -9.07 2.49
N GLY A 123 -9.27 -8.72 2.26
CA GLY A 123 -10.39 -9.10 3.13
C GLY A 123 -10.47 -8.35 4.46
N GLN A 124 -9.65 -7.30 4.64
CA GLN A 124 -9.66 -6.47 5.85
C GLN A 124 -9.98 -5.02 5.52
N ASN A 125 -10.85 -4.40 6.33
CA ASN A 125 -11.08 -2.97 6.26
C ASN A 125 -9.81 -2.22 6.68
N VAL A 126 -9.38 -1.27 5.86
CA VAL A 126 -8.25 -0.39 6.12
C VAL A 126 -8.66 1.06 5.85
N LEU A 127 -8.08 2.00 6.60
CA LEU A 127 -8.30 3.42 6.38
C LEU A 127 -7.50 3.87 5.15
N SER A 128 -8.11 4.72 4.33
CA SER A 128 -7.52 5.26 3.11
C SER A 128 -7.80 6.74 2.98
N GLY A 129 -6.90 7.46 2.33
CA GLY A 129 -7.00 8.90 2.11
C GLY A 129 -5.63 9.54 1.88
N PRO A 130 -5.58 10.87 1.72
CA PRO A 130 -4.34 11.61 1.58
C PRO A 130 -3.33 11.28 2.69
N GLY A 131 -2.04 11.25 2.37
CA GLY A 131 -0.99 11.02 3.36
C GLY A 131 -0.88 9.58 3.92
N ILE A 132 -1.88 8.72 3.70
CA ILE A 132 -1.83 7.30 4.06
C ILE A 132 -1.32 6.53 2.85
N LYS A 133 -0.12 5.95 2.97
CA LYS A 133 0.40 5.05 1.93
C LYS A 133 -0.41 3.77 1.96
N GLU A 134 -0.97 3.41 0.81
CA GLU A 134 -1.50 2.08 0.65
C GLU A 134 -0.34 1.09 0.64
N GLU A 135 -0.30 0.15 1.59
CA GLU A 135 0.50 -1.07 1.43
C GLU A 135 -0.18 -1.94 0.37
N THR A 136 -0.20 -1.47 -0.88
CA THR A 136 -0.31 -2.33 -2.07
C THR A 136 1.08 -2.84 -2.48
N ALA A 137 2.15 -2.37 -1.84
CA ALA A 137 3.50 -2.89 -1.95
C ALA A 137 3.77 -3.92 -0.85
N LEU A 138 3.24 -5.13 -1.01
CA LEU A 138 3.71 -6.29 -0.26
C LEU A 138 5.11 -6.65 -0.78
N ALA A 139 6.10 -6.48 0.10
CA ALA A 139 7.40 -7.13 0.04
C ALA A 139 7.27 -8.63 0.33
#